data_AF-A0A952JST6-F1
#
_entry.id   AF-A0A952JST6-F1
#
_cell.length_a   1.000
_cell.length_b   1.000
_cell.length_c   1.000
_cell.angle_alpha   90.00
_cell.angle_beta   90.00
_cell.angle_gamma   90.00
#
_symmetry.space_group_name_H-M   'P 1'
#
loop_
_entity.id
_entity.type
_entity.pdbx_description
1 polymer ?
#
loop_
_entity_poly.entity_id
_entity_poly.type
_entity_poly.pdbx_seq_one_letter_code
_entity_poly.pdbx_strand_id
1 'polypeptide(L)'
;MKSTASQNELLLMVHSNFFSNQLVKLSCTQTDGWFSQKEQLKDACWNGLASEILPECFSNDEHTAPLQKINDANLFIDLQFTNNRPVKEKRYSLNPYVFMQMQELN
;
A
#
# COMPACT_ATOMS: atom_id res chain seq x y z
N MET A 1 9.33 -26.21 -10.15
CA MET A 1 9.18 -24.91 -10.84
C MET A 1 9.69 -23.83 -9.90
N LYS A 2 10.60 -22.95 -10.34
CA LYS A 2 11.02 -21.80 -9.54
C LYS A 2 9.83 -20.84 -9.44
N SER A 3 9.32 -20.62 -8.23
CA SER A 3 8.31 -19.59 -7.97
C SER A 3 8.96 -18.23 -8.26
N THR A 4 8.59 -17.61 -9.36
CA THR A 4 8.98 -16.24 -9.69
C THR A 4 8.22 -15.33 -8.72
N ALA A 5 8.92 -14.74 -7.76
CA ALA A 5 8.34 -13.73 -6.89
C ALA A 5 7.91 -12.55 -7.76
N SER A 6 6.61 -12.25 -7.80
CA SER A 6 6.07 -11.03 -8.40
C SER A 6 5.96 -9.95 -7.33
N GLN A 7 6.54 -8.79 -7.63
CA GLN A 7 6.39 -7.56 -6.85
C GLN A 7 5.93 -6.48 -7.82
N ASN A 8 4.75 -5.91 -7.54
CA ASN A 8 4.18 -4.82 -8.30
C ASN A 8 4.06 -3.60 -7.41
N GLU A 9 4.32 -2.42 -7.99
CA GLU A 9 4.30 -1.14 -7.29
C GLU A 9 3.33 -0.20 -8.01
N LEU A 10 2.50 0.49 -7.24
CA LEU A 10 1.56 1.49 -7.75
C LEU A 10 1.79 2.82 -7.03
N LEU A 11 2.15 3.85 -7.80
CA LEU A 11 2.42 5.19 -7.29
C LEU A 11 1.20 6.09 -7.44
N LEU A 12 0.63 6.51 -6.32
CA LEU A 12 -0.55 7.38 -6.27
C LEU A 12 -0.14 8.83 -6.00
N MET A 13 -0.35 9.71 -6.97
CA MET A 13 -0.05 11.14 -6.84
C MET A 13 -1.15 11.85 -6.04
N VAL A 14 -0.87 12.12 -4.76
CA VAL A 14 -1.90 12.53 -3.78
C VAL A 14 -2.39 13.97 -4.02
N HIS A 15 -1.53 14.87 -4.47
CA HIS A 15 -1.86 16.28 -4.72
C HIS A 15 -2.62 16.51 -6.04
N SER A 16 -3.36 15.51 -6.50
CA SER A 16 -4.17 15.60 -7.72
C SER A 16 -5.66 15.70 -7.36
N ASN A 17 -6.39 16.47 -8.16
CA ASN A 17 -7.85 16.60 -8.02
C ASN A 17 -8.60 15.30 -8.33
N PHE A 18 -7.93 14.32 -8.93
CA PHE A 18 -8.50 13.02 -9.25
C PHE A 18 -8.98 12.30 -7.98
N PHE A 19 -8.09 12.13 -7.01
CA PHE A 19 -8.43 11.41 -5.78
C PHE A 19 -9.42 12.17 -4.91
N SER A 20 -9.44 13.50 -4.95
CA SER A 20 -10.43 14.30 -4.22
C SER A 20 -11.84 13.92 -4.65
N ASN A 21 -12.06 13.85 -5.97
CA ASN A 21 -13.37 13.55 -6.53
C ASN A 21 -13.76 12.08 -6.33
N GLN A 22 -12.80 11.15 -6.39
CA GLN A 22 -13.09 9.73 -6.17
C GLN A 22 -13.37 9.44 -4.70
N LEU A 23 -12.59 10.01 -3.78
CA LEU A 23 -12.81 9.81 -2.35
C LEU A 23 -14.17 10.36 -1.91
N VAL A 24 -14.60 11.52 -2.39
CA VAL A 24 -15.94 12.08 -2.11
C VAL A 24 -17.07 11.14 -2.54
N LYS A 25 -16.89 10.39 -3.64
CA LYS A 25 -17.90 9.41 -4.10
C LYS A 25 -17.94 8.16 -3.23
N LEU A 26 -16.81 7.78 -2.64
CA LEU A 26 -16.66 6.59 -1.79
C LEU A 26 -17.02 6.87 -0.33
N SER A 27 -16.76 8.09 0.15
CA SER A 27 -17.07 8.57 1.50
C SER A 27 -18.55 8.94 1.64
N CYS A 28 -19.45 7.96 1.47
CA CYS A 28 -20.83 8.08 1.94
C CYS A 28 -20.98 7.67 3.42
N THR A 29 -19.90 7.16 4.03
CA THR A 29 -19.93 6.68 5.41
C THR A 29 -18.65 7.05 6.17
N GLN A 30 -18.82 8.09 7.01
CA GLN A 30 -18.17 8.28 8.31
C GLN A 30 -16.75 8.87 8.34
N THR A 31 -16.62 10.01 9.04
CA THR A 31 -15.40 10.72 9.50
C THR A 31 -14.86 11.87 8.63
N ASP A 32 -15.73 12.69 8.05
CA ASP A 32 -15.39 13.82 7.16
C ASP A 32 -14.61 15.01 7.78
N GLY A 33 -14.11 14.91 9.02
CA GLY A 33 -13.61 16.08 9.76
C GLY A 33 -12.12 16.11 10.10
N TRP A 34 -11.45 14.96 10.23
CA TRP A 34 -10.15 14.92 10.92
C TRP A 34 -8.97 14.44 10.09
N PHE A 35 -9.19 13.82 8.93
CA PHE A 35 -8.11 13.28 8.12
C PHE A 35 -7.86 14.13 6.89
N SER A 36 -6.59 14.38 6.60
CA SER A 36 -6.15 14.94 5.33
C SER A 36 -6.56 14.01 4.18
N GLN A 37 -6.69 14.56 2.97
CA GLN A 37 -6.99 13.78 1.76
C GLN A 37 -6.05 12.57 1.59
N LYS A 38 -4.78 12.76 1.94
CA LYS A 38 -3.76 11.72 1.90
C LYS A 38 -4.05 10.57 2.85
N GLU A 39 -4.46 10.89 4.07
CA GLU A 39 -4.81 9.89 5.09
C GLU A 39 -6.07 9.15 4.70
N GLN A 40 -7.07 9.85 4.18
CA GLN A 40 -8.29 9.23 3.63
C GLN A 40 -7.95 8.28 2.47
N LEU A 41 -7.05 8.67 1.57
CA LEU A 41 -6.60 7.82 0.48
C LEU A 41 -5.87 6.57 0.99
N LYS A 42 -4.97 6.72 1.98
CA LYS A 42 -4.28 5.58 2.59
C LYS A 42 -5.25 4.61 3.25
N ASP A 43 -6.24 5.13 3.97
CA ASP A 43 -7.27 4.31 4.62
C ASP A 43 -8.12 3.56 3.57
N ALA A 44 -8.57 4.25 2.52
CA ALA A 44 -9.26 3.64 1.41
C ALA A 44 -8.44 2.52 0.73
N CYS A 45 -7.14 2.74 0.52
CA CYS A 45 -6.25 1.70 -0.03
C CYS A 45 -6.11 0.49 0.90
N TRP A 46 -6.00 0.70 2.22
CA TRP A 46 -5.97 -0.39 3.19
C TRP A 46 -7.27 -1.19 3.24
N ASN A 47 -8.41 -0.50 3.06
CA ASN A 47 -9.73 -1.11 3.00
C ASN A 47 -10.02 -1.84 1.68
N GLY A 48 -9.04 -1.91 0.76
CA GLY A 48 -9.20 -2.59 -0.53
C GLY A 48 -9.92 -1.77 -1.59
N LEU A 49 -10.27 -0.51 -1.31
CA LEU A 49 -10.97 0.37 -2.25
C LEU A 49 -10.06 0.90 -3.37
N ALA A 50 -8.76 0.58 -3.36
CA ALA A 50 -7.84 0.96 -4.42
C ALA A 50 -8.29 0.43 -5.80
N SER A 51 -8.85 -0.78 -5.86
CA SER A 51 -9.40 -1.37 -7.08
C SER A 51 -10.71 -0.73 -7.53
N GLU A 52 -11.45 -0.10 -6.63
CA GLU A 52 -12.65 0.66 -6.96
C GLU A 52 -12.31 2.07 -7.48
N ILE A 53 -11.25 2.68 -6.94
CA ILE A 53 -10.78 4.01 -7.35
C ILE A 53 -10.07 3.96 -8.71
N LEU A 54 -9.27 2.92 -8.95
CA LEU A 54 -8.44 2.75 -10.14
C LEU A 54 -8.65 1.37 -10.78
N PRO A 55 -9.88 1.02 -11.22
CA PRO A 55 -10.18 -0.31 -11.73
C PRO A 55 -9.29 -0.71 -12.91
N GLU A 56 -8.85 0.26 -13.72
CA GLU A 56 -7.96 0.04 -14.86
C GLU A 56 -6.60 -0.53 -14.45
N CYS A 57 -6.11 -0.17 -13.26
CA CYS A 57 -4.86 -0.68 -12.70
C CYS A 57 -4.98 -2.11 -12.17
N PHE A 58 -6.21 -2.61 -11.95
CA PHE A 58 -6.46 -3.96 -11.40
C PHE A 58 -7.24 -4.87 -12.36
N SER A 59 -7.49 -4.41 -13.59
CA SER A 59 -8.27 -5.14 -14.60
C SER A 59 -7.54 -6.35 -15.18
N ASN A 60 -6.21 -6.38 -15.10
CA ASN A 60 -5.39 -7.50 -15.54
C ASN A 60 -5.07 -8.41 -14.36
N ASP A 61 -5.18 -9.74 -14.53
CA ASP A 61 -4.83 -10.80 -13.55
C ASP A 61 -3.38 -10.73 -13.00
N GLU A 62 -2.57 -9.80 -13.50
CA GLU A 62 -1.21 -9.51 -13.01
C GLU A 62 -1.19 -8.95 -11.59
N HIS A 63 -2.29 -8.40 -11.09
CA HIS A 63 -2.43 -7.84 -9.72
C HIS A 63 -3.16 -8.76 -8.75
N THR A 64 -2.98 -10.08 -8.88
CA THR A 64 -3.49 -11.07 -7.90
C THR A 64 -2.77 -11.04 -6.55
N ALA A 65 -1.67 -10.29 -6.44
CA ALA A 65 -0.90 -10.18 -5.22
C ALA A 65 -1.57 -9.26 -4.19
N PRO A 66 -1.64 -9.66 -2.90
CA PRO A 66 -2.21 -8.82 -1.86
C PRO A 66 -1.35 -7.58 -1.60
N LEU A 67 -2.01 -6.48 -1.22
CA LEU A 67 -1.35 -5.28 -0.73
C LEU A 67 -0.59 -5.61 0.57
N GLN A 68 0.72 -5.42 0.58
CA GLN A 68 1.54 -5.76 1.73
C GLN A 68 2.03 -4.53 2.48
N LYS A 69 2.30 -3.44 1.76
CA LYS A 69 2.90 -2.24 2.33
C LYS A 69 2.37 -0.99 1.63
N ILE A 70 2.17 0.05 2.42
CA ILE A 70 1.95 1.41 1.94
C ILE A 70 3.13 2.25 2.43
N ASN A 71 3.94 2.77 1.50
CA ASN A 71 4.96 3.75 1.84
C ASN A 71 4.39 5.16 1.63
N ASP A 72 4.52 5.96 2.67
CA ASP A 72 4.03 7.31 2.71
C ASP A 72 5.17 8.29 2.36
N ALA A 73 5.10 8.93 1.19
CA ALA A 73 6.04 9.94 0.74
C ALA A 73 5.35 11.30 0.58
N ASN A 74 6.11 12.41 0.58
CA ASN A 74 5.51 13.76 0.59
C ASN A 74 4.55 14.04 -0.58
N LEU A 75 4.88 13.55 -1.78
CA LEU A 75 4.13 13.84 -3.01
C LEU A 75 3.23 12.70 -3.48
N PHE A 76 3.52 11.48 -3.03
CA PHE A 76 2.86 10.27 -3.49
C PHE A 76 2.70 9.25 -2.36
N ILE A 77 1.80 8.31 -2.57
CA ILE A 77 1.71 7.07 -1.79
C ILE A 77 2.18 5.94 -2.70
N ASP A 78 3.06 5.09 -2.21
CA ASP A 78 3.51 3.89 -2.91
C ASP A 78 2.82 2.66 -2.30
N LEU A 79 2.08 1.93 -3.14
CA LEU A 79 1.41 0.69 -2.79
C LEU A 79 2.22 -0.50 -3.32
N GLN A 80 2.69 -1.36 -2.42
CA GLN A 80 3.48 -2.54 -2.77
C GLN A 80 2.63 -3.81 -2.64
N PHE A 81 2.52 -4.53 -3.74
CA PHE A 81 1.80 -5.79 -3.85
C PHE A 81 2.81 -6.92 -4.06
N THR A 82 2.74 -7.98 -3.25
CA THR A 82 3.71 -9.09 -3.33
C THR A 82 3.06 -10.41 -2.95
N ASN A 83 3.26 -11.44 -3.77
CA ASN A 83 2.72 -12.79 -3.52
C ASN A 83 3.52 -13.59 -2.49
N ASN A 84 4.79 -13.25 -2.31
CA ASN A 84 5.70 -13.93 -1.40
C ASN A 84 6.03 -13.05 -0.20
N ARG A 85 6.25 -13.67 0.96
CA ARG A 85 6.81 -12.95 2.11
C ARG A 85 8.19 -12.41 1.70
N PRO A 86 8.45 -11.10 1.79
CA PRO A 86 9.73 -10.55 1.39
C PRO A 86 10.81 -11.15 2.29
N VAL A 87 11.87 -11.65 1.66
CA VAL A 87 13.04 -12.14 2.39
C VAL A 87 13.66 -10.94 3.07
N LYS A 88 13.58 -10.88 4.41
CA LYS A 88 14.17 -9.81 5.20
C LYS A 88 15.70 -9.94 5.15
N GLU A 89 16.35 -9.05 4.40
CA GLU A 89 17.81 -8.98 4.31
C GLU A 89 18.41 -8.49 5.63
N LYS A 90 18.73 -9.42 6.54
CA LYS A 90 19.23 -9.05 7.88
C LYS A 90 20.55 -8.28 7.86
N ARG A 91 21.46 -8.61 6.93
CA ARG A 91 22.84 -8.13 6.95
C ARG A 91 22.98 -6.64 6.62
N TYR A 92 22.11 -6.13 5.74
CA TYR A 92 22.17 -4.74 5.27
C TYR A 92 20.86 -3.96 5.54
N SER A 93 19.92 -4.55 6.29
CA SER A 93 18.66 -3.89 6.63
C SER A 93 18.88 -2.78 7.66
N LEU A 94 18.40 -1.59 7.33
CA LEU A 94 18.30 -0.45 8.26
C LEU A 94 17.07 -0.52 9.16
N ASN A 95 16.16 -1.46 8.94
CA ASN A 95 14.97 -1.63 9.78
C ASN A 95 15.35 -2.30 11.11
N PRO A 96 15.22 -1.62 12.26
CA PRO A 96 15.68 -2.13 13.55
C PRO A 96 14.89 -3.36 14.00
N TYR A 97 13.65 -3.53 13.55
CA TYR A 97 12.83 -4.72 13.84
C TYR A 97 13.28 -5.97 13.09
N VAL A 98 14.11 -5.83 12.05
CA VAL A 98 14.74 -6.99 11.38
C VAL A 98 15.84 -7.58 12.25
N PHE A 99 16.50 -6.74 13.05
CA PHE A 99 17.56 -7.12 13.99
C PHE A 99 17.02 -7.62 15.34
N MET A 100 15.97 -6.99 15.87
CA MET A 100 15.41 -7.31 17.20
C MET A 100 14.80 -8.72 17.34
N GLN A 101 14.59 -9.46 16.24
CA GLN A 101 14.10 -10.84 16.30
C GLN A 101 15.11 -11.85 16.89
N MET A 102 16.33 -11.41 17.23
CA MET A 102 17.46 -12.26 17.69
C MET A 102 17.70 -12.24 19.21
N GLN A 103 16.85 -11.63 20.03
CA GLN A 103 16.97 -11.74 21.48
C GLN A 103 15.98 -12.77 22.00
N GLU A 104 16.38 -14.04 21.95
CA GLU A 104 15.85 -14.99 22.94
C GLU A 104 16.27 -14.46 24.31
N LEU A 105 15.28 -14.07 25.11
CA LEU A 105 15.48 -13.76 26.52
C LEU A 105 15.97 -15.06 27.18
N ASN A 106 17.26 -15.09 27.53
CA ASN A 106 17.83 -16.13 28.40
C ASN A 106 17.13 -16.17 29.76
#